data_AF-A0A0G0F9I1-F1
#
_entry.id   AF-A0A0G0F9I1-F1
#
_cell.length_a   1.000
_cell.length_b   1.000
_cell.length_c   1.000
_cell.angle_alpha   90.00
_cell.angle_beta   90.00
_cell.angle_gamma   90.00
#
_symmetry.space_group_name_H-M   'P 1'
#
loop_
_entity.id
_entity.type
_entity.pdbx_description
1 polymer ?
#
loop_
_entity_poly.entity_id
_entity_poly.type
_entity_poly.pdbx_seq_one_letter_code
_entity_poly.pdbx_strand_id
1 'polypeptide(L)'
;MTTKTTKLIRSIYLYLAALISLIFVAVGAGRIINTTLKAYVFPEAEKGGYGMCRNEPPMYELTASKSIENAKDSEITTQEQKDQLASLLVDYKNWKENNSGDICFKRERQTNYVDSFTMLLVALPLCLLHWRIIKKDKEEKEAVEDTK
;
A
#
# COMPACT_ATOMS: atom_id res chain seq x y z
N MET A 1 -1.88 -19.19 -44.66
CA MET A 1 -3.07 -18.33 -44.83
C MET A 1 -3.79 -18.19 -43.50
N THR A 2 -3.76 -17.03 -42.85
CA THR A 2 -4.60 -16.74 -41.68
C THR A 2 -6.02 -16.42 -42.15
N THR A 3 -7.01 -17.18 -41.70
CA THR A 3 -8.43 -16.98 -42.05
C THR A 3 -8.99 -15.70 -41.41
N LYS A 4 -10.07 -15.13 -41.97
CA LYS A 4 -10.74 -13.93 -41.42
C LYS A 4 -11.07 -14.08 -39.93
N THR A 5 -11.46 -15.28 -39.50
CA THR A 5 -11.75 -15.62 -38.10
C THR A 5 -10.52 -15.51 -37.21
N THR A 6 -9.36 -16.03 -37.63
CA THR A 6 -8.11 -15.91 -36.85
C THR A 6 -7.65 -14.46 -36.67
N LYS A 7 -7.84 -13.60 -37.69
CA LYS A 7 -7.55 -12.16 -37.59
C LYS A 7 -8.47 -11.46 -36.58
N LEU A 8 -9.75 -11.82 -36.58
CA LEU A 8 -10.74 -11.25 -35.65
C LEU A 8 -10.44 -11.68 -34.20
N ILE A 9 -10.16 -12.96 -33.98
CA ILE A 9 -9.78 -13.49 -32.65
C ILE A 9 -8.54 -12.78 -32.11
N ARG A 10 -7.48 -12.66 -32.94
CA ARG A 10 -6.26 -11.92 -32.56
C ARG A 10 -6.57 -10.47 -32.19
N SER A 11 -7.41 -9.79 -32.96
CA SER A 11 -7.79 -8.40 -32.69
C SER A 11 -8.48 -8.29 -31.32
N ILE A 12 -9.50 -9.12 -31.06
CA ILE A 12 -10.21 -9.12 -29.77
C ILE A 12 -9.23 -9.36 -28.62
N TYR A 13 -8.35 -10.36 -28.74
CA TYR A 13 -7.32 -10.64 -27.74
C TYR A 13 -6.44 -9.43 -27.44
N LEU A 14 -5.91 -8.77 -28.47
CA LEU A 14 -5.02 -7.63 -28.29
C LEU A 14 -5.72 -6.46 -27.57
N TYR A 15 -6.98 -6.17 -27.93
CA TYR A 15 -7.75 -5.11 -27.26
C TYR A 15 -8.10 -5.46 -25.82
N LEU A 16 -8.47 -6.72 -25.53
CA LEU A 16 -8.74 -7.15 -24.16
C LEU A 16 -7.48 -7.10 -23.30
N ALA A 17 -6.35 -7.57 -23.81
CA ALA A 17 -5.07 -7.52 -23.11
C ALA A 17 -4.62 -6.08 -22.86
N ALA A 18 -4.76 -5.19 -23.85
CA ALA A 18 -4.49 -3.76 -23.70
C ALA A 18 -5.41 -3.11 -22.67
N LEU A 19 -6.71 -3.42 -22.68
CA LEU A 19 -7.67 -2.88 -21.72
C LEU A 19 -7.36 -3.34 -20.28
N ILE A 20 -7.12 -4.64 -20.08
CA ILE A 20 -6.81 -5.19 -18.77
C ILE A 20 -5.52 -4.54 -18.25
N SER A 21 -4.44 -4.57 -19.03
CA SER A 21 -3.16 -3.95 -18.63
C SER A 21 -3.29 -2.45 -18.34
N LEU A 22 -4.11 -1.72 -19.09
CA LEU A 22 -4.42 -0.31 -18.82
C LEU A 22 -5.13 -0.10 -17.47
N ILE A 23 -6.09 -0.97 -17.11
CA ILE A 23 -6.73 -0.94 -15.78
C ILE A 23 -5.68 -1.13 -14.70
N PHE A 24 -4.77 -2.09 -14.88
CA PHE A 24 -3.71 -2.32 -13.89
C PHE A 24 -2.78 -1.10 -13.76
N VAL A 25 -2.45 -0.43 -14.87
CA VAL A 25 -1.68 0.82 -14.84
C VAL A 25 -2.43 1.92 -14.08
N ALA A 26 -3.72 2.10 -14.36
CA ALA A 26 -4.53 3.12 -13.70
C ALA A 26 -4.64 2.90 -12.19
N VAL A 27 -4.85 1.65 -11.75
CA VAL A 27 -4.92 1.30 -10.33
C VAL A 27 -3.57 1.51 -9.64
N GLY A 28 -2.46 1.06 -10.24
CA GLY A 28 -1.12 1.26 -9.68
C GLY A 28 -0.76 2.74 -9.53
N ALA A 29 -1.01 3.54 -10.57
CA ALA A 29 -0.80 4.98 -10.51
C ALA A 29 -1.69 5.67 -9.47
N GLY A 30 -2.97 5.31 -9.43
CA GLY A 30 -3.93 5.85 -8.45
C GLY A 30 -3.53 5.57 -7.01
N ARG A 31 -2.99 4.37 -6.72
CA ARG A 31 -2.48 4.04 -5.38
C ARG A 31 -1.28 4.89 -4.99
N ILE A 32 -0.31 5.08 -5.89
CA ILE A 32 0.86 5.96 -5.64
C ILE A 32 0.39 7.39 -5.31
N ILE A 33 -0.53 7.93 -6.11
CA ILE A 33 -1.07 9.27 -5.90
C ILE A 33 -1.77 9.35 -4.54
N ASN A 34 -2.64 8.38 -4.23
CA ASN A 34 -3.35 8.33 -2.95
C ASN A 34 -2.40 8.25 -1.75
N THR A 35 -1.37 7.40 -1.80
CA THR A 35 -0.36 7.31 -0.74
C THR A 35 0.43 8.60 -0.60
N THR A 36 0.80 9.25 -1.71
CA THR A 36 1.54 10.53 -1.70
C THR A 36 0.68 11.65 -1.10
N LEU A 37 -0.59 11.75 -1.51
CA LEU A 37 -1.52 12.75 -0.99
C LEU A 37 -1.75 12.56 0.51
N LYS A 38 -1.94 11.33 0.98
CA LYS A 38 -2.09 11.05 2.41
C LYS A 38 -0.83 11.42 3.21
N ALA A 39 0.36 11.12 2.68
CA ALA A 39 1.60 11.40 3.39
C ALA A 39 1.94 12.90 3.48
N TYR A 40 1.67 13.69 2.44
CA TYR A 40 2.17 15.06 2.33
C TYR A 40 1.09 16.15 2.33
N VAL A 41 -0.12 15.85 1.87
CA VAL A 41 -1.20 16.85 1.70
C VAL A 41 -2.28 16.66 2.76
N PHE A 42 -2.62 15.41 3.11
CA PHE A 42 -3.66 15.06 4.08
C PHE A 42 -3.18 14.07 5.16
N PRO A 43 -2.20 14.43 6.02
CA PRO A 43 -1.67 13.53 7.05
C PRO A 43 -2.72 12.98 8.02
N GLU A 44 -3.80 13.72 8.30
CA GLU A 44 -4.90 13.24 9.15
C GLU A 44 -5.67 12.08 8.49
N ALA A 45 -5.81 12.09 7.16
CA ALA A 45 -6.43 10.98 6.41
C ALA A 45 -5.57 9.72 6.41
N GLU A 46 -4.28 9.86 6.73
CA GLU A 46 -3.36 8.76 6.92
C GLU A 46 -3.52 8.11 8.30
N LYS A 47 -3.60 8.93 9.36
CA LYS A 47 -3.78 8.47 10.74
C LYS A 47 -5.05 7.64 10.92
N GLY A 48 -6.14 8.02 10.25
CA GLY A 48 -7.41 7.30 10.32
C GLY A 48 -7.45 6.00 9.50
N GLY A 49 -6.52 5.82 8.55
CA GLY A 49 -6.61 4.79 7.52
C GLY A 49 -5.81 3.51 7.77
N TYR A 50 -4.82 3.53 8.67
CA TYR A 50 -3.86 2.44 8.81
C TYR A 50 -4.02 1.69 10.13
N GLY A 51 -4.38 0.41 10.04
CA GLY A 51 -4.74 -0.45 11.17
C GLY A 51 -3.56 -0.81 12.09
N MET A 52 -2.32 -0.74 11.58
CA MET A 52 -1.12 -1.08 12.36
C MET A 52 -0.89 -0.14 13.56
N CYS A 53 -1.39 1.09 13.51
CA CYS A 53 -1.29 2.03 14.63
C CYS A 53 -2.39 1.86 15.68
N ARG A 54 -3.25 0.86 15.51
CA ARG A 54 -4.28 0.48 16.50
C ARG A 54 -3.86 -0.69 17.38
N ASN A 55 -2.61 -1.16 17.30
CA ASN A 55 -2.12 -2.13 18.27
C ASN A 55 -2.09 -1.47 19.64
N GLU A 56 -3.02 -1.86 20.50
CA GLU A 56 -3.09 -1.37 21.87
C GLU A 56 -1.75 -1.62 22.60
N PRO A 57 -1.37 -0.77 23.55
CA PRO A 57 -0.22 -1.07 24.38
C PRO A 57 -0.41 -2.43 25.04
N PRO A 58 0.66 -3.19 25.29
CA PRO A 58 0.56 -4.45 26.03
C PRO A 58 -0.19 -4.19 27.35
N MET A 59 -1.37 -4.81 27.46
CA MET A 59 -2.21 -4.75 28.65
C MET A 59 -1.62 -5.75 29.64
N TYR A 60 -0.81 -5.26 30.56
CA TYR A 60 -0.40 -6.06 31.71
C TYR A 60 -1.53 -6.04 32.73
N GLU A 61 -1.86 -7.22 33.25
CA GLU A 61 -2.88 -7.41 34.27
C GLU A 61 -2.37 -6.83 35.61
N LEU A 62 -2.38 -5.50 35.72
CA LEU A 62 -2.26 -4.84 37.00
C LEU A 62 -3.55 -5.13 37.76
N THR A 63 -3.49 -6.08 38.68
CA THR A 63 -4.41 -6.15 39.82
C THR A 63 -4.38 -4.89 40.70
N ALA A 64 -3.72 -3.81 40.28
CA ALA A 64 -3.63 -2.52 40.95
C ALA A 64 -3.56 -1.34 39.95
N SER A 65 -4.59 -1.15 39.11
CA SER A 65 -4.70 0.02 38.22
C SER A 65 -5.20 1.31 38.91
N LYS A 66 -5.10 1.41 40.23
CA LYS A 66 -5.07 2.73 40.87
C LYS A 66 -3.61 3.16 40.89
N SER A 67 -3.31 4.26 40.19
CA SER A 67 -2.11 5.08 40.31
C SER A 67 -0.80 4.65 39.64
N ILE A 68 -0.70 4.63 38.31
CA ILE A 68 0.64 4.65 37.67
C ILE A 68 1.28 6.06 37.75
N GLU A 69 0.47 7.13 37.71
CA GLU A 69 0.97 8.49 37.92
C GLU A 69 1.17 8.86 39.39
N ASN A 70 0.38 8.29 40.33
CA ASN A 70 0.56 8.54 41.77
C ASN A 70 1.48 7.50 42.47
N ALA A 71 1.98 6.46 41.78
CA ALA A 71 2.91 5.48 42.39
C ALA A 71 4.39 5.82 42.26
N LYS A 72 4.75 6.88 41.53
CA LYS A 72 6.09 7.46 41.70
C LYS A 72 6.26 8.09 43.09
N ASP A 73 5.17 8.55 43.69
CA ASP A 73 5.13 9.24 44.98
C ASP A 73 4.43 8.45 46.09
N SER A 74 3.71 7.35 45.77
CA SER A 74 3.22 6.42 46.78
C SER A 74 4.31 5.40 47.13
N GLU A 75 4.46 5.09 48.41
CA GLU A 75 5.43 4.10 48.88
C GLU A 75 5.09 2.73 48.26
N ILE A 76 5.73 2.41 47.14
CA ILE A 76 5.80 1.04 46.63
C ILE A 76 6.61 0.25 47.66
N THR A 77 5.91 -0.59 48.42
CA THR A 77 6.43 -1.22 49.65
C THR A 77 7.32 -2.43 49.39
N THR A 78 7.27 -3.03 48.20
CA THR A 78 8.09 -4.21 47.87
C THR A 78 9.03 -3.96 46.68
N GLN A 79 10.24 -4.53 46.74
CA GLN A 79 11.23 -4.42 45.65
C GLN A 79 10.71 -5.04 44.35
N GLU A 80 9.98 -6.15 44.43
CA GLU A 80 9.37 -6.83 43.29
C GLU A 80 8.37 -5.94 42.53
N GLN A 81 7.55 -5.15 43.23
CA GLN A 81 6.63 -4.19 42.62
C GLN A 81 7.36 -3.05 41.91
N LYS A 82 8.51 -2.61 42.43
CA LYS A 82 9.35 -1.59 41.78
C LYS A 82 9.95 -2.13 40.48
N ASP A 83 10.41 -3.37 40.50
CA ASP A 83 11.00 -4.03 39.33
C ASP A 83 9.95 -4.28 38.24
N GLN A 84 8.74 -4.71 38.61
CA GLN A 84 7.61 -4.84 37.69
C GLN A 84 7.21 -3.49 37.07
N LEU A 85 7.09 -2.44 37.87
CA LEU A 85 6.77 -1.09 37.36
C LEU A 85 7.86 -0.55 36.42
N ALA A 86 9.13 -0.81 36.72
CA ALA A 86 10.24 -0.44 35.85
C ALA A 86 10.14 -1.13 34.49
N SER A 87 9.86 -2.45 34.47
CA SER A 87 9.64 -3.20 33.23
C SER A 87 8.46 -2.64 32.43
N LEU A 88 7.34 -2.34 33.09
CA LEU A 88 6.15 -1.75 32.46
C LEU A 88 6.43 -0.41 31.79
N LEU A 89 7.18 0.47 32.46
CA LEU A 89 7.54 1.77 31.90
C LEU A 89 8.46 1.61 30.70
N VAL A 90 9.38 0.64 30.72
CA VAL A 90 10.25 0.31 29.58
C VAL A 90 9.43 -0.23 28.41
N ASP A 91 8.53 -1.18 28.65
CA ASP A 91 7.69 -1.78 27.61
C ASP A 91 6.72 -0.77 26.99
N TYR A 92 6.10 0.08 27.82
CA TYR A 92 5.25 1.17 27.34
C TYR A 92 6.05 2.18 26.51
N LYS A 93 7.27 2.53 26.94
CA LYS A 93 8.14 3.43 26.18
C LYS A 93 8.52 2.82 24.83
N ASN A 94 8.93 1.55 24.81
CA ASN A 94 9.26 0.82 23.60
C ASN A 94 8.05 0.71 22.66
N TRP A 95 6.87 0.41 23.20
CA TRP A 95 5.63 0.38 22.42
C TRP A 95 5.33 1.76 21.83
N LYS A 96 5.38 2.83 22.63
CA LYS A 96 5.08 4.20 22.18
C LYS A 96 6.04 4.64 21.09
N GLU A 97 7.33 4.34 21.22
CA GLU A 97 8.34 4.70 20.22
C GLU A 97 8.12 3.97 18.88
N ASN A 98 7.71 2.70 18.92
CA ASN A 98 7.51 1.90 17.71
C ASN A 98 6.10 2.00 17.09
N ASN A 99 5.09 2.44 17.86
CA ASN A 99 3.68 2.46 17.45
C ASN A 99 3.07 3.87 17.37
N SER A 100 3.87 4.92 17.58
CA SER A 100 3.40 6.31 17.43
C SER A 100 4.20 7.10 16.38
N GLY A 101 3.59 8.16 15.86
CA GLY A 101 4.23 9.05 14.89
C GLY A 101 4.46 8.42 13.51
N ASP A 102 5.49 8.90 12.80
CA ASP A 102 5.75 8.56 11.40
C ASP A 102 6.23 7.11 11.21
N ILE A 103 6.90 6.54 12.22
CA ILE A 103 7.47 5.19 12.20
C ILE A 103 6.37 4.15 11.98
N CYS A 104 5.18 4.38 12.55
CA CYS A 104 4.05 3.49 12.42
C CYS A 104 3.49 3.41 10.99
N PHE A 105 3.43 4.54 10.27
CA PHE A 105 2.87 4.62 8.92
C PHE A 105 3.89 4.28 7.83
N LYS A 106 5.19 4.46 8.13
CA LYS A 106 6.28 4.28 7.15
C LYS A 106 6.25 2.91 6.49
N ARG A 107 6.03 1.83 7.27
CA ARG A 107 5.96 0.47 6.73
C ARG A 107 4.84 0.33 5.71
N GLU A 108 3.63 0.81 6.04
CA GLU A 108 2.47 0.66 5.18
C GLU A 108 2.55 1.53 3.93
N ARG A 109 3.10 2.75 4.04
CA ARG A 109 3.47 3.57 2.86
C ARG A 109 4.41 2.81 1.93
N GLN A 110 5.47 2.23 2.48
CA GLN A 110 6.46 1.47 1.70
C GLN A 110 5.82 0.25 1.02
N THR A 111 4.99 -0.52 1.72
CA THR A 111 4.23 -1.63 1.12
C THR A 111 3.35 -1.14 -0.02
N ASN A 112 2.57 -0.08 0.18
CA ASN A 112 1.72 0.48 -0.87
C ASN A 112 2.52 0.92 -2.10
N TYR A 113 3.70 1.54 -1.90
CA TYR A 113 4.58 1.89 -3.01
C TYR A 113 5.12 0.64 -3.72
N VAL A 114 5.66 -0.33 -2.99
CA VAL A 114 6.22 -1.57 -3.56
C VAL A 114 5.17 -2.32 -4.38
N ASP A 115 3.97 -2.50 -3.85
CA ASP A 115 2.88 -3.18 -4.55
C ASP A 115 2.47 -2.43 -5.82
N SER A 116 2.36 -1.10 -5.73
CA SER A 116 1.96 -0.26 -6.87
C SER A 116 3.04 -0.22 -7.95
N PHE A 117 4.32 -0.13 -7.57
CA PHE A 117 5.42 -0.18 -8.52
C PHE A 117 5.54 -1.55 -9.18
N THR A 118 5.36 -2.64 -8.42
CA THR A 118 5.35 -4.01 -8.98
C THR A 118 4.25 -4.15 -10.03
N MET A 119 3.06 -3.63 -9.72
CA MET A 119 1.93 -3.61 -10.64
C MET A 119 2.25 -2.83 -11.92
N LEU A 120 2.83 -1.64 -11.80
CA LEU A 120 3.21 -0.81 -12.95
C LEU A 120 4.33 -1.43 -13.78
N LEU A 121 5.34 -2.01 -13.13
CA LEU A 121 6.50 -2.61 -13.80
C LEU A 121 6.07 -3.75 -14.71
N VAL A 122 5.05 -4.51 -14.33
CA VAL A 122 4.48 -5.59 -15.15
C VAL A 122 3.45 -5.06 -16.16
N ALA A 123 2.52 -4.22 -15.72
CA ALA A 123 1.38 -3.82 -16.55
C ALA A 123 1.75 -2.80 -17.64
N LEU A 124 2.68 -1.89 -17.36
CA LEU A 124 3.02 -0.80 -18.28
C LEU A 124 3.70 -1.31 -19.56
N PRO A 125 4.72 -2.21 -19.51
CA PRO A 125 5.26 -2.81 -20.73
C PRO A 125 4.23 -3.59 -21.52
N LEU A 126 3.38 -4.38 -20.84
CA LEU A 126 2.31 -5.13 -21.51
C LEU A 126 1.34 -4.21 -22.24
N CYS A 127 0.89 -3.14 -21.58
CA CYS A 127 -0.02 -2.15 -22.18
C CYS A 127 0.61 -1.47 -23.40
N LEU A 128 1.85 -1.00 -23.27
CA LEU A 128 2.55 -0.31 -24.35
C LEU A 128 2.82 -1.22 -25.56
N LEU A 129 3.20 -2.47 -25.32
CA LEU A 129 3.44 -3.44 -26.39
C LEU A 129 2.15 -3.77 -27.16
N HIS A 130 1.06 -4.08 -26.46
CA HIS A 130 -0.22 -4.38 -27.11
C HIS A 130 -0.75 -3.17 -27.88
N TRP A 131 -0.67 -1.97 -27.29
CA TRP A 131 -1.07 -0.73 -27.95
C TRP A 131 -0.26 -0.46 -29.22
N ARG A 132 1.06 -0.67 -29.17
CA ARG A 132 1.94 -0.50 -30.33
C ARG A 132 1.60 -1.46 -31.47
N ILE A 133 1.28 -2.71 -31.17
CA ILE A 133 0.87 -3.69 -32.16
C ILE A 133 -0.46 -3.29 -32.81
N ILE A 134 -1.46 -2.91 -31.99
CA ILE A 134 -2.76 -2.46 -32.48
C ILE A 134 -2.62 -1.24 -33.41
N LYS A 135 -1.79 -0.26 -33.02
CA LYS A 135 -1.56 0.94 -33.82
C LYS A 135 -0.96 0.58 -35.19
N LYS A 136 0.07 -0.28 -35.21
CA LYS A 136 0.69 -0.76 -36.45
C LYS A 136 -0.30 -1.53 -37.33
N ASP A 137 -1.09 -2.44 -36.75
CA ASP A 137 -2.10 -3.22 -37.48
C ASP A 137 -3.21 -2.32 -38.06
N LYS A 138 -3.45 -1.13 -37.49
CA LYS A 138 -4.40 -0.14 -38.02
C LYS A 138 -3.80 0.64 -39.19
N GLU A 139 -2.58 1.14 -39.04
CA GLU A 139 -1.84 1.86 -40.09
C GLU A 139 -1.66 1.00 -41.36
N GLU A 140 -1.33 -0.29 -41.20
CA GLU A 140 -1.19 -1.23 -42.32
C GLU A 140 -2.52 -1.46 -43.08
N LYS A 141 -3.66 -1.44 -42.38
CA LYS A 141 -4.98 -1.60 -43.03
C LYS A 141 -5.37 -0.35 -43.81
N GLU A 142 -5.15 0.82 -43.24
CA GLU A 142 -5.43 2.11 -43.87
C GLU A 142 -4.58 2.26 -45.15
N ALA A 143 -3.28 1.95 -45.08
CA ALA A 143 -2.40 2.00 -46.26
C ALA A 143 -2.85 1.06 -47.40
N VAL A 144 -3.32 -0.15 -47.08
CA VAL A 144 -3.82 -1.10 -48.10
C VAL A 144 -5.14 -0.63 -48.71
N GLU A 145 -5.99 0.05 -47.93
CA GLU A 145 -7.26 0.61 -48.41
C GLU A 145 -7.04 1.81 -49.32
N ASP A 146 -6.08 2.69 -49.00
CA ASP A 146 -5.72 3.86 -49.82
C ASP A 146 -5.03 3.50 -51.16
N THR A 147 -4.44 2.31 -51.28
CA THR A 147 -3.77 1.85 -52.50
C THR A 147 -4.71 1.11 -53.47
N LYS A 148 -6.01 0.99 -53.13
CA LYS A 148 -7.01 0.22 -53.90
C LYS A 148 -8.05 1.13 -54.55
#